data_AF-T1BF38-F1
#
_entry.id   AF-T1BF38-F1
#
_cell.length_a   1.000
_cell.length_b   1.000
_cell.length_c   1.000
_cell.angle_alpha   90.00
_cell.angle_beta   90.00
_cell.angle_gamma   90.00
#
_symmetry.space_group_name_H-M   'P 1'
#
loop_
_entity.id
_entity.type
_entity.pdbx_description
1 polymer ?
#
loop_
_entity_poly.entity_id
_entity_poly.type
_entity_poly.pdbx_seq_one_letter_code
_entity_poly.pdbx_strand_id
1 'polypeptide(L)'
;WGGFAMAKAGQEALLHVLAEEYHQQSSQPVRMFGIDTGPVMTAGRRQHYPGEAPGTHPAPESVTGPYLYAMGPDAAGQSPLVLRQGLTSSGAT
;
A
#
# COMPACT_ATOMS: atom_id res chain seq x y z
N TRP A 1 7.63 -5.08 17.07
CA TRP A 1 7.81 -5.43 15.65
C TRP A 1 7.21 -6.77 15.25
N GLY A 2 7.42 -7.87 15.99
CA GLY A 2 6.89 -9.20 15.62
C GLY A 2 5.36 -9.26 15.43
N GLY A 3 4.58 -8.86 16.44
CA GLY A 3 3.11 -8.87 16.33
C GLY A 3 2.58 -7.95 15.21
N PHE A 4 3.25 -6.83 14.95
CA PHE A 4 2.92 -5.95 13.81
C PHE A 4 3.16 -6.64 12.47
N ALA A 5 4.28 -7.36 12.32
CA ALA A 5 4.56 -8.14 11.11
C ALA A 5 3.53 -9.26 10.89
N MET A 6 3.18 -10.00 11.94
CA MET A 6 2.12 -11.02 11.88
C MET A 6 0.78 -10.43 11.46
N ALA A 7 0.40 -9.28 12.03
CA ALA A 7 -0.84 -8.59 11.67
C ALA A 7 -0.86 -8.15 10.20
N LYS A 8 0.28 -7.67 9.66
CA LYS A 8 0.37 -7.28 8.24
C LYS A 8 0.33 -8.47 7.29
N ALA A 9 0.97 -9.58 7.63
CA ALA A 9 0.83 -10.82 6.87
C ALA A 9 -0.62 -11.34 6.87
N GLY A 10 -1.29 -11.30 8.04
CA GLY A 10 -2.72 -11.66 8.13
C GLY A 10 -3.62 -10.72 7.34
N GLN A 11 -3.30 -9.41 7.32
CA GLN A 11 -4.03 -8.43 6.52
C GLN A 11 -3.88 -8.70 5.01
N GLU A 12 -2.69 -9.10 4.54
CA GLU A 12 -2.49 -9.49 3.14
C GLU A 12 -3.30 -10.74 2.78
N ALA A 13 -3.29 -11.77 3.64
CA ALA A 13 -4.13 -12.96 3.45
C ALA A 13 -5.63 -12.63 3.41
N LEU A 14 -6.11 -11.70 4.25
CA LEU A 14 -7.50 -11.23 4.20
C LEU A 14 -7.84 -10.57 2.86
N LEU A 15 -6.93 -9.74 2.33
CA LEU A 15 -7.13 -9.11 1.02
C LEU A 15 -7.25 -10.15 -0.10
N HIS A 16 -6.45 -11.23 -0.04
CA HIS A 16 -6.56 -12.36 -0.98
C HIS A 16 -7.95 -13.02 -0.95
N VAL A 17 -8.43 -13.37 0.24
CA VAL A 17 -9.73 -14.02 0.40
C VAL A 17 -10.85 -13.13 -0.15
N LEU A 18 -10.86 -11.85 0.22
CA LEU A 18 -11.86 -10.90 -0.25
C LEU A 18 -11.77 -10.65 -1.76
N ALA A 19 -10.56 -10.61 -2.34
CA ALA A 19 -10.40 -10.42 -3.77
C ALA A 19 -11.00 -11.58 -4.58
N GLU A 20 -10.87 -12.81 -4.08
CA GLU A 20 -11.46 -14.00 -4.70
C GLU A 20 -12.99 -14.04 -4.52
N GLU A 21 -13.51 -13.69 -3.35
CA GLU A 21 -14.96 -13.67 -3.08
C GLU A 21 -15.70 -12.62 -3.94
N TYR A 22 -15.10 -11.44 -4.12
CA TYR A 22 -15.72 -10.27 -4.76
C TYR A 22 -15.12 -9.94 -6.13
N HIS A 23 -14.53 -10.92 -6.81
CA HIS A 23 -13.94 -10.75 -8.14
C HIS A 23 -14.95 -10.22 -9.18
N GLN A 24 -14.47 -9.80 -10.35
CA GLN A 24 -15.29 -9.09 -11.35
C GLN A 24 -16.49 -9.90 -11.87
N GLN A 25 -16.40 -11.23 -11.88
CA GLN A 25 -17.46 -12.13 -12.30
C GLN A 25 -18.40 -12.58 -11.17
N SER A 26 -18.17 -12.10 -9.93
CA SER A 26 -19.03 -12.37 -8.78
C SER A 26 -20.39 -11.66 -8.91
N SER A 27 -21.36 -12.06 -8.08
CA SER A 27 -22.70 -11.44 -8.06
C SER A 27 -22.69 -9.99 -7.57
N GLN A 28 -21.64 -9.58 -6.84
CA GLN A 28 -21.44 -8.23 -6.31
C GLN A 28 -19.96 -7.86 -6.46
N PRO A 29 -19.51 -7.43 -7.64
CA PRO A 29 -18.10 -7.17 -7.88
C PRO A 29 -17.61 -5.97 -7.06
N VAL A 30 -16.60 -6.20 -6.23
CA VAL A 30 -15.92 -5.16 -5.43
C VAL A 30 -14.42 -5.30 -5.59
N ARG A 31 -13.77 -4.21 -5.96
CA ARG A 31 -12.32 -4.17 -6.11
C ARG A 31 -11.63 -4.12 -4.75
N MET A 32 -10.62 -4.98 -4.56
CA MET A 32 -9.86 -5.08 -3.32
C MET A 32 -8.43 -4.63 -3.56
N PHE A 33 -7.91 -3.77 -2.67
CA PHE A 33 -6.55 -3.23 -2.76
C PHE A 33 -5.89 -3.21 -1.38
N GLY A 34 -4.66 -3.71 -1.32
CA GLY A 34 -3.68 -3.33 -0.31
C GLY A 34 -2.81 -2.19 -0.81
N ILE A 35 -2.38 -1.29 0.07
CA ILE A 35 -1.42 -0.24 -0.26
C ILE A 35 -0.26 -0.33 0.72
N ASP A 36 0.94 -0.48 0.17
CA ASP A 36 2.20 -0.34 0.88
C ASP A 36 2.90 0.92 0.39
N THR A 37 2.92 1.93 1.26
CA THR A 37 3.54 3.23 0.99
C THR A 37 5.05 3.21 1.12
N GLY A 38 5.64 2.12 1.63
CA GLY A 38 7.00 2.15 2.14
C GLY A 38 7.16 3.15 3.30
N PRO A 39 8.40 3.58 3.60
CA PRO A 39 8.65 4.53 4.67
C PRO A 39 8.23 5.95 4.28
N VAL A 40 7.46 6.60 5.15
CA VAL A 40 6.91 7.94 4.94
C VAL A 40 7.15 8.77 6.19
N MET A 41 7.39 10.07 6.02
CA MET A 41 7.63 11.02 7.12
C MET A 41 6.36 11.27 7.95
N THR A 42 6.01 10.32 8.82
CA THR A 42 4.88 10.42 9.76
C THR A 42 5.36 10.53 11.21
N ALA A 43 4.50 11.02 12.11
CA ALA A 43 4.78 10.99 13.55
C ALA A 43 5.00 9.55 14.05
N GLY A 44 4.23 8.59 13.52
CA GLY A 44 4.38 7.17 13.82
C GLY A 44 5.76 6.62 13.44
N ARG A 45 6.26 6.91 12.24
CA ARG A 45 7.62 6.48 11.82
C ARG A 45 8.69 7.03 12.77
N ARG A 46 8.63 8.33 13.08
CA ARG A 46 9.59 8.97 14.01
C ARG A 46 9.61 8.34 15.39
N GLN A 47 8.44 7.98 15.93
CA GLN A 47 8.35 7.31 17.22
C GLN A 47 8.97 5.91 17.20
N HIS A 48 8.79 5.18 16.10
CA HIS A 48 9.21 3.79 15.99
C HIS A 48 10.68 3.62 15.53
N TYR A 49 11.23 4.60 14.82
CA TYR A 49 12.59 4.60 14.29
C TYR A 49 13.32 5.90 14.70
N PRO A 50 13.60 6.12 16.00
CA PRO A 50 14.14 7.38 16.50
C PRO A 50 15.56 7.69 16.01
N GLY A 51 16.29 6.69 15.50
CA GLY A 51 17.64 6.86 14.94
C GLY A 51 17.67 7.26 13.46
N GLU A 52 16.53 7.34 12.77
CA GLU A 52 16.49 7.83 11.39
C GLU A 52 16.70 9.35 11.34
N ALA A 53 17.52 9.81 10.39
CA ALA A 53 17.75 11.24 10.21
C ALA A 53 16.44 11.93 9.76
N PRO A 54 16.16 13.16 10.23
CA PRO A 54 15.01 13.92 9.76
C PRO A 54 15.07 14.15 8.24
N GLY A 55 13.94 14.04 7.56
CA GLY A 55 13.83 14.34 6.12
C GLY A 55 14.34 13.24 5.17
N THR A 56 14.71 12.06 5.67
CA THR A 56 15.14 10.93 4.80
C THR A 56 14.01 10.28 4.00
N HIS A 57 12.75 10.54 4.37
CA HIS A 57 11.57 9.90 3.79
C HIS A 57 10.67 10.93 3.13
N PRO A 58 9.92 10.54 2.08
CA PRO A 58 8.97 11.41 1.41
C PRO A 58 7.88 11.94 2.36
N ALA A 59 7.36 13.12 2.03
CA ALA A 59 6.18 13.66 2.69
C ALA A 59 4.92 12.84 2.32
N PRO A 60 3.94 12.67 3.22
CA PRO A 60 2.72 11.90 2.94
C PRO A 60 1.99 12.30 1.65
N GLU A 61 1.96 13.60 1.35
CA GLU A 61 1.28 14.16 0.18
C GLU A 61 1.92 13.70 -1.13
N SER A 62 3.21 13.33 -1.10
CA SER A 62 3.96 12.86 -2.27
C SER A 62 3.78 11.37 -2.59
N VAL A 63 3.16 10.60 -1.69
CA VAL A 63 2.94 9.14 -1.86
C VAL A 63 1.47 8.77 -2.08
N THR A 64 0.66 9.73 -2.55
CA THR A 64 -0.79 9.57 -2.74
C THR A 64 -1.19 8.81 -4.01
N GLY A 65 -0.27 8.62 -4.96
CA GLY A 65 -0.53 8.00 -6.26
C GLY A 65 -1.30 6.67 -6.20
N PRO A 66 -0.85 5.65 -5.43
CA PRO A 66 -1.56 4.38 -5.30
C PRO A 66 -3.00 4.51 -4.77
N TYR A 67 -3.24 5.46 -3.86
CA TYR A 67 -4.57 5.73 -3.32
C TYR A 67 -5.51 6.32 -4.38
N LEU A 68 -5.01 7.31 -5.14
CA LEU A 68 -5.77 7.91 -6.24
C LEU A 68 -6.07 6.89 -7.33
N TYR A 69 -5.11 6.04 -7.68
CA TYR A 69 -5.33 4.94 -8.62
C TYR A 69 -6.42 3.98 -8.13
N ALA A 70 -6.30 3.46 -6.90
CA ALA A 70 -7.26 2.49 -6.35
C ALA A 70 -8.70 3.02 -6.29
N MET A 71 -8.88 4.34 -6.10
CA MET A 71 -10.20 4.99 -6.09
C MET A 71 -10.65 5.47 -7.47
N GLY A 72 -9.73 5.65 -8.42
CA GLY A 72 -10.00 6.20 -9.74
C GLY A 72 -10.66 5.22 -10.72
N PRO A 73 -11.11 5.71 -11.88
CA PRO A 73 -11.68 4.89 -12.94
C PRO A 73 -10.64 3.98 -13.62
N ASP A 74 -9.36 4.35 -13.62
CA ASP A 74 -8.28 3.57 -14.25
C ASP A 74 -8.10 2.18 -13.62
N ALA A 75 -8.49 2.03 -12.36
CA ALA A 75 -8.49 0.77 -11.62
C ALA A 75 -9.81 -0.02 -11.77
N ALA A 76 -10.76 0.43 -12.59
CA ALA A 76 -12.01 -0.29 -12.81
C ALA A 76 -11.72 -1.68 -13.43
N GLY A 77 -12.38 -2.72 -12.91
CA GLY A 77 -12.13 -4.09 -13.36
C GLY A 77 -10.86 -4.73 -12.78
N GLN A 78 -10.04 -3.99 -12.02
CA GLN A 78 -8.76 -4.48 -11.50
C GLN A 78 -8.79 -4.65 -9.99
N SER A 79 -8.23 -5.77 -9.50
CA SER A 79 -8.03 -6.05 -8.07
C SER A 79 -6.61 -6.59 -7.81
N PRO A 80 -5.54 -5.83 -8.08
CA PRO A 80 -4.21 -6.22 -7.66
C PRO A 80 -4.13 -6.23 -6.13
N LEU A 81 -3.53 -7.28 -5.58
CA LEU A 81 -3.55 -7.56 -4.14
C LEU A 81 -2.85 -6.48 -3.32
N VAL A 82 -1.68 -6.01 -3.76
CA VAL A 82 -0.93 -4.95 -3.07
C VAL A 82 -0.28 -4.01 -4.10
N LEU A 83 -0.67 -2.74 -4.04
CA LEU A 83 0.00 -1.65 -4.73
C LEU A 83 1.19 -1.20 -3.88
N ARG A 84 2.38 -1.40 -4.41
CA ARG A 84 3.62 -0.91 -3.81
C ARG A 84 4.06 0.33 -4.56
N GLN A 85 4.47 1.38 -3.85
CA GLN A 85 5.09 2.54 -4.50
C GLN A 85 6.35 2.03 -5.22
N GLY A 86 6.41 2.20 -6.54
CA GLY A 86 7.55 1.71 -7.33
C GLY A 86 8.83 2.37 -6.85
N LEU A 87 9.85 1.58 -6.53
CA LEU A 87 11.22 2.09 -6.40
C LEU A 87 11.55 2.78 -7.72
N THR A 88 11.53 4.11 -7.74
CA THR A 88 12.21 4.83 -8.81
C THR A 88 13.68 4.50 -8.64
N SER A 89 14.18 3.56 -9.45
CA SER A 89 15.61 3.48 -9.71
C SER A 89 15.96 4.83 -10.32
N SER A 90 16.59 5.69 -9.53
CA SER A 90 17.26 6.88 -10.04
C SER A 90 18.32 6.38 -11.01
N GLY A 91 18.01 6.42 -12.31
CA GLY A 91 18.96 6.19 -13.37
C GLY A 91 20.13 7.14 -13.16
N ALA A 92 21.32 6.56 -13.11
CA ALA A 92 22.58 7.27 -13.17
C ALA A 92 22.62 8.12 -14.45
N THR A 93 23.02 9.37 -14.30
CA THR A 93 23.68 10.17 -15.35
C THR A 93 24.96 10.72 -14.76
#